data_AF-A0A3M1E6E1-F1
#
_entry.id   AF-A0A3M1E6E1-F1
#
_cell.length_a   1.000
_cell.length_b   1.000
_cell.length_c   1.000
_cell.angle_alpha   90.00
_cell.angle_beta   90.00
_cell.angle_gamma   90.00
#
_symmetry.space_group_name_H-M   'P 1'
#
loop_
_entity.id
_entity.type
_entity.pdbx_description
1 polymer ?
#
loop_
_entity_poly.entity_id
_entity_poly.type
_entity_poly.pdbx_seq_one_letter_code
_entity_poly.pdbx_strand_id
1 'polypeptide(L)'
;MKAIHLKPALRPSLLLCLESIREAAVLDLLRTFQETVRLGRSEPVEAQRAPWQRAERVAREALEAARARRFSLGEALSLVCLSEVQRETGRLGPALQSAREAYHILQRQPPMLQRHNEALAAYNLGLLHHLLGNRPEALNWYDTACRLFGLAREYWSVHNRPDEARKCRELERWVSRLSRTLASPNGENFSLLIPVPTPDGGPPLVACVRMGPSWKESSVSIDGEPYRILLLPTSQAREVLPTGRDCQIFPIPEEARQRMGGGERDYLLCGPFPPDPSLPYLIVETPEGDEYVPTAKFQRDPSGRVEIEGRAATVIGFYSPFALLRPAS
;
A
#
# COMPACT_ATOMS: atom_id res chain seq x y z
N MET A 1 18.59 1.42 -1.00
CA MET A 1 17.65 0.40 -0.47
C MET A 1 16.42 0.39 -1.37
N LYS A 2 15.94 -0.79 -1.80
CA LYS A 2 14.69 -0.88 -2.58
C LYS A 2 13.49 -0.84 -1.63
N ALA A 3 12.44 -0.14 -2.02
CA ALA A 3 11.18 -0.06 -1.28
C ALA A 3 9.98 -0.18 -2.22
N ILE A 4 8.90 -0.77 -1.71
CA ILE A 4 7.59 -0.83 -2.38
C ILE A 4 6.60 -0.18 -1.44
N HIS A 5 6.00 0.92 -1.87
CA HIS A 5 5.07 1.67 -1.07
C HIS A 5 3.64 1.23 -1.34
N LEU A 6 3.05 0.39 -0.48
CA LEU A 6 1.68 -0.09 -0.67
C LEU A 6 0.66 0.80 0.04
N LYS A 7 -0.33 1.29 -0.73
CA LYS A 7 -1.56 1.87 -0.18
C LYS A 7 -2.33 0.82 0.63
N PRO A 8 -3.15 1.22 1.62
CA PRO A 8 -3.99 0.31 2.40
C PRO A 8 -4.76 -0.71 1.55
N ALA A 9 -5.35 -0.26 0.44
CA ALA A 9 -6.09 -1.10 -0.51
C ALA A 9 -5.26 -2.18 -1.22
N LEU A 10 -3.92 -2.16 -1.08
CA LEU A 10 -2.99 -3.10 -1.70
C LEU A 10 -2.18 -3.89 -0.67
N ARG A 11 -2.46 -3.72 0.63
CA ARG A 11 -1.71 -4.40 1.69
C ARG A 11 -2.29 -5.79 1.95
N PRO A 12 -1.45 -6.85 1.95
CA PRO A 12 -1.92 -8.21 2.18
C PRO A 12 -2.78 -8.35 3.44
N SER A 13 -2.37 -7.77 4.57
CA SER A 13 -3.08 -7.88 5.85
C SER A 13 -4.45 -7.21 5.89
N LEU A 14 -4.62 -6.08 5.18
CA LEU A 14 -5.88 -5.34 5.10
C LEU A 14 -6.86 -5.95 4.09
N LEU A 15 -6.37 -6.83 3.22
CA LEU A 15 -7.14 -7.53 2.19
C LEU A 15 -7.58 -8.94 2.59
N LEU A 16 -7.13 -9.44 3.75
CA LEU A 16 -7.48 -10.77 4.25
C LEU A 16 -9.00 -10.93 4.39
N CYS A 17 -9.52 -12.05 3.90
CA CYS A 17 -10.90 -12.47 4.15
C CYS A 17 -10.97 -13.16 5.51
N LEU A 18 -11.64 -12.50 6.48
CA LEU A 18 -11.76 -12.97 7.86
C LEU A 18 -13.07 -13.74 8.14
N GLU A 19 -13.95 -13.92 7.15
CA GLU A 19 -15.29 -14.51 7.33
C GLU A 19 -15.27 -15.94 7.87
N SER A 20 -14.20 -16.68 7.61
CA SER A 20 -14.05 -18.07 8.05
C SER A 20 -13.37 -18.21 9.43
N ILE A 21 -13.04 -17.10 10.09
CA ILE A 21 -12.42 -17.11 11.41
C ILE A 21 -13.49 -17.33 12.47
N ARG A 22 -13.44 -18.51 13.11
CA ARG A 22 -14.41 -18.94 14.12
C ARG A 22 -13.93 -18.64 15.55
N GLU A 23 -12.63 -18.47 15.75
CA GLU A 23 -12.03 -18.14 17.03
C GLU A 23 -12.12 -16.63 17.28
N ALA A 24 -13.08 -16.21 18.11
CA ALA A 24 -13.35 -14.78 18.39
C ALA A 24 -12.11 -14.02 18.85
N ALA A 25 -11.32 -14.60 19.76
CA ALA A 25 -10.08 -13.99 20.25
C ALA A 25 -9.07 -13.74 19.12
N VAL A 26 -8.95 -14.67 18.16
CA VAL A 26 -8.05 -14.50 17.00
C VAL A 26 -8.62 -13.46 16.04
N LEU A 27 -9.93 -13.46 15.80
CA LEU A 27 -10.61 -12.49 14.94
C LEU A 27 -10.42 -11.06 15.46
N ASP A 28 -10.60 -10.85 16.77
CA ASP A 28 -10.48 -9.54 17.40
C ASP A 28 -9.04 -9.01 17.32
N LEU A 29 -8.05 -9.87 17.53
CA LEU A 29 -6.64 -9.50 17.36
C LEU A 29 -6.31 -9.17 15.90
N LEU A 30 -6.83 -9.93 14.92
CA LEU A 30 -6.63 -9.63 13.50
C LEU A 30 -7.30 -8.29 13.10
N ARG A 31 -8.48 -7.99 13.63
CA ARG A 31 -9.14 -6.68 13.42
C ARG A 31 -8.36 -5.54 14.07
N THR A 32 -7.91 -5.73 15.31
CA THR A 32 -7.05 -4.77 16.02
C THR A 32 -5.76 -4.50 15.25
N PHE A 33 -5.19 -5.54 14.63
CA PHE A 33 -4.03 -5.40 13.76
C PHE A 33 -4.35 -4.50 12.56
N GLN A 34 -5.46 -4.80 11.85
CA GLN A 34 -5.88 -4.02 10.67
C GLN A 34 -6.11 -2.55 11.04
N GLU A 35 -6.73 -2.27 12.18
CA GLU A 35 -6.91 -0.91 12.69
C GLU A 35 -5.58 -0.23 13.01
N THR A 36 -4.67 -0.92 13.70
CA THR A 36 -3.34 -0.39 14.04
C THR A 36 -2.56 -0.03 12.78
N VAL A 37 -2.60 -0.89 11.76
CA VAL A 37 -1.90 -0.68 10.49
C VAL A 37 -2.55 0.42 9.65
N ARG A 38 -3.89 0.56 9.70
CA ARG A 38 -4.60 1.70 9.08
C ARG A 38 -4.20 3.02 9.75
N LEU A 39 -4.25 3.09 11.08
CA LEU A 39 -4.05 4.34 11.84
C LEU A 39 -2.58 4.76 11.96
N GLY A 40 -1.65 3.82 11.88
CA GLY A 40 -0.22 4.03 12.14
C GLY A 40 0.51 5.01 11.21
N ARG A 41 -0.17 5.61 10.24
CA ARG A 41 0.38 6.55 9.26
C ARG A 41 -0.09 8.00 9.42
N SER A 42 -1.01 8.27 10.35
CA SER A 42 -1.46 9.63 10.68
C SER A 42 -0.45 10.39 11.57
N GLU A 43 0.54 9.68 12.11
CA GLU A 43 1.54 10.21 13.03
C GLU A 43 2.78 10.74 12.30
N PRO A 44 3.43 11.80 12.82
CA PRO A 44 4.71 12.32 12.29
C PRO A 44 5.76 11.21 12.12
N VAL A 45 6.70 11.40 11.19
CA VAL A 45 7.73 10.41 10.82
C VAL A 45 8.50 9.88 12.03
N GLU A 46 8.77 10.74 13.01
CA GLU A 46 9.46 10.41 14.27
C GLU A 46 8.63 9.46 15.16
N ALA A 47 7.31 9.51 15.07
CA ALA A 47 6.36 8.71 15.84
C ALA A 47 5.91 7.41 15.12
N GLN A 48 6.21 7.24 13.83
CA GLN A 48 5.82 6.06 13.04
C GLN A 48 6.42 4.74 13.55
N ARG A 49 7.44 4.75 14.42
CA ARG A 49 7.96 3.50 15.04
C ARG A 49 6.97 2.85 16.00
N ALA A 50 6.16 3.62 16.73
CA ALA A 50 5.27 3.08 17.76
C ALA A 50 4.11 2.24 17.18
N PRO A 51 3.45 2.65 16.08
CA PRO A 51 2.42 1.83 15.44
C PRO A 51 2.91 0.47 14.94
N TRP A 52 4.11 0.40 14.36
CA TRP A 52 4.67 -0.88 13.88
C TRP A 52 5.05 -1.83 15.03
N GLN A 53 5.53 -1.29 16.14
CA GLN A 53 5.76 -2.09 17.35
C GLN A 53 4.45 -2.64 17.93
N ARG A 54 3.40 -1.82 17.96
CA ARG A 54 2.06 -2.27 18.36
C ARG A 54 1.52 -3.33 17.40
N ALA A 55 1.63 -3.11 16.09
CA ALA A 55 1.19 -4.06 15.08
C ALA A 55 1.93 -5.40 15.20
N GLU A 56 3.24 -5.39 15.42
CA GLU A 56 4.02 -6.61 15.65
C GLU A 56 3.53 -7.38 16.88
N ARG A 57 3.31 -6.68 18.00
CA ARG A 57 2.80 -7.30 19.23
C ARG A 57 1.45 -7.97 18.99
N VAL A 58 0.50 -7.26 18.40
CA VAL A 58 -0.85 -7.78 18.11
C VAL A 58 -0.78 -8.99 17.15
N ALA A 59 0.07 -8.95 16.12
CA ALA A 59 0.25 -10.07 15.21
C ALA A 59 0.82 -11.32 15.91
N ARG A 60 1.75 -11.14 16.85
CA ARG A 60 2.31 -12.24 17.66
C ARG A 60 1.29 -12.82 18.62
N GLU A 61 0.52 -11.98 19.31
CA GLU A 61 -0.57 -12.41 20.18
C GLU A 61 -1.61 -13.23 19.40
N ALA A 62 -1.99 -12.78 18.19
CA ALA A 62 -2.91 -13.51 17.31
C ALA A 62 -2.35 -14.89 16.91
N LEU A 63 -1.07 -14.93 16.57
CA LEU A 63 -0.35 -16.15 16.20
C LEU A 63 -0.30 -17.15 17.36
N GLU A 64 0.07 -16.69 18.55
CA GLU A 64 0.12 -17.50 19.76
C GLU A 64 -1.26 -18.04 20.15
N ALA A 65 -2.28 -17.19 20.11
CA ALA A 65 -3.66 -17.57 20.39
C ALA A 65 -4.18 -18.63 19.42
N ALA A 66 -3.87 -18.49 18.12
CA ALA A 66 -4.24 -19.47 17.10
C ALA A 66 -3.49 -20.80 17.27
N ARG A 67 -2.18 -20.77 17.53
CA ARG A 67 -1.37 -21.98 17.77
C ARG A 67 -1.81 -22.73 19.02
N ALA A 68 -2.07 -22.03 20.12
CA ALA A 68 -2.59 -22.63 21.36
C ALA A 68 -3.91 -23.39 21.15
N ARG A 69 -4.73 -22.90 20.22
CA ARG A 69 -6.02 -23.50 19.84
C ARG A 69 -5.91 -24.48 18.67
N ARG A 70 -4.71 -24.69 18.12
CA ARG A 70 -4.46 -25.49 16.90
C ARG A 70 -5.34 -25.04 15.72
N PHE A 71 -5.62 -23.73 15.63
CA PHE A 71 -6.46 -23.15 14.60
C PHE A 71 -5.63 -22.67 13.41
N SER A 72 -5.41 -23.59 12.46
CA SER A 72 -4.46 -23.41 11.35
C SER A 72 -4.76 -22.19 10.46
N LEU A 73 -6.03 -21.89 10.18
CA LEU A 73 -6.37 -20.71 9.38
C LEU A 73 -5.96 -19.41 10.09
N GLY A 74 -6.30 -19.28 11.38
CA GLY A 74 -5.91 -18.11 12.17
C GLY A 74 -4.40 -17.95 12.30
N GLU A 75 -3.68 -19.07 12.42
CA GLU A 75 -2.21 -19.09 12.43
C GLU A 75 -1.65 -18.51 11.12
N ALA A 76 -2.14 -19.00 9.97
CA ALA A 76 -1.67 -18.52 8.67
C ALA A 76 -1.95 -17.03 8.44
N LEU A 77 -3.15 -16.55 8.82
CA LEU A 77 -3.50 -15.14 8.67
C LEU A 77 -2.63 -14.24 9.58
N SER A 78 -2.35 -14.69 10.80
CA SER A 78 -1.46 -14.00 11.73
C SER A 78 -0.02 -13.94 11.20
N LEU A 79 0.45 -15.00 10.54
CA LEU A 79 1.76 -15.03 9.87
C LEU A 79 1.84 -14.07 8.67
N VAL A 80 0.76 -13.86 7.91
CA VAL A 80 0.69 -12.81 6.88
C VAL A 80 0.88 -11.42 7.51
N CYS A 81 0.15 -11.13 8.60
CA CYS A 81 0.27 -9.87 9.34
C CYS A 81 1.70 -9.65 9.87
N LEU A 82 2.29 -10.68 10.50
CA LEU A 82 3.65 -10.61 11.03
C LEU A 82 4.69 -10.39 9.92
N SER A 83 4.53 -11.09 8.80
CA SER A 83 5.38 -10.91 7.62
C SER A 83 5.33 -9.49 7.08
N GLU A 84 4.13 -8.88 7.01
CA GLU A 84 3.97 -7.49 6.59
C GLU A 84 4.72 -6.53 7.52
N VAL A 85 4.56 -6.67 8.84
CA VAL A 85 5.28 -5.80 9.79
C VAL A 85 6.79 -5.99 9.70
N GLN A 86 7.26 -7.23 9.53
CA GLN A 86 8.67 -7.52 9.35
C GLN A 86 9.22 -6.89 8.06
N ARG A 87 8.47 -6.97 6.94
CA ARG A 87 8.80 -6.30 5.67
C ARG A 87 8.88 -4.78 5.86
N GLU A 88 7.87 -4.20 6.48
CA GLU A 88 7.76 -2.76 6.75
C GLU A 88 8.77 -2.28 7.79
N THR A 89 9.38 -3.17 8.58
CA THR A 89 10.48 -2.83 9.49
C THR A 89 11.87 -3.19 8.93
N GLY A 90 11.94 -3.63 7.66
CA GLY A 90 13.20 -3.96 6.97
C GLY A 90 13.78 -5.33 7.31
N ARG A 91 13.10 -6.14 8.14
CA ARG A 91 13.51 -7.50 8.51
C ARG A 91 13.08 -8.52 7.46
N LEU A 92 13.65 -8.43 6.25
CA LEU A 92 13.22 -9.23 5.09
C LEU A 92 13.42 -10.75 5.26
N GLY A 93 14.46 -11.19 5.98
CA GLY A 93 14.68 -12.61 6.28
C GLY A 93 13.55 -13.24 7.11
N PRO A 94 13.27 -12.73 8.32
CA PRO A 94 12.11 -13.15 9.11
C PRO A 94 10.78 -13.00 8.36
N ALA A 95 10.60 -11.90 7.61
CA ALA A 95 9.39 -11.67 6.81
C ALA A 95 9.15 -12.80 5.80
N LEU A 96 10.22 -13.24 5.11
CA LEU A 96 10.18 -14.34 4.15
C LEU A 96 9.85 -15.67 4.82
N GLN A 97 10.38 -15.95 6.01
CA GLN A 97 10.04 -17.15 6.77
C GLN A 97 8.55 -17.17 7.12
N SER A 98 8.04 -16.09 7.73
CA SER A 98 6.63 -15.97 8.11
C SER A 98 5.70 -16.10 6.89
N ALA A 99 6.05 -15.48 5.76
CA ALA A 99 5.26 -15.57 4.54
C ALA A 99 5.23 -17.00 3.95
N ARG A 100 6.35 -17.71 3.97
CA ARG A 100 6.44 -19.10 3.49
C ARG A 100 5.59 -20.03 4.35
N GLU A 101 5.65 -19.88 5.66
CA GLU A 101 4.84 -20.66 6.60
C GLU A 101 3.34 -20.37 6.40
N ALA A 102 2.95 -19.10 6.27
CA ALA A 102 1.58 -18.71 5.97
C ALA A 102 1.05 -19.38 4.68
N TYR A 103 1.81 -19.27 3.59
CA TYR A 103 1.45 -19.87 2.31
C TYR A 103 1.32 -21.40 2.42
N HIS A 104 2.25 -22.07 3.10
CA HIS A 104 2.24 -23.52 3.27
C HIS A 104 0.99 -24.04 3.99
N ILE A 105 0.51 -23.29 4.98
CA ILE A 105 -0.73 -23.60 5.71
C ILE A 105 -1.94 -23.31 4.83
N LEU A 106 -1.99 -22.15 4.17
CA LEU A 106 -3.09 -21.73 3.31
C LEU A 106 -3.28 -22.65 2.10
N GLN A 107 -2.20 -23.10 1.48
CA GLN A 107 -2.25 -24.03 0.35
C GLN A 107 -2.98 -25.33 0.72
N ARG A 108 -2.85 -25.80 1.96
CA ARG A 108 -3.53 -26.99 2.49
C ARG A 108 -4.96 -26.77 2.95
N GLN A 109 -5.46 -25.54 2.98
CA GLN A 109 -6.83 -25.27 3.43
C GLN A 109 -7.84 -25.83 2.41
N PRO A 110 -8.72 -26.78 2.80
CA PRO A 110 -9.65 -27.41 1.87
C PRO A 110 -10.66 -26.47 1.16
N PRO A 111 -11.23 -25.43 1.81
CA PRO A 111 -12.25 -24.62 1.17
C PRO A 111 -11.71 -23.75 0.03
N MET A 112 -12.42 -23.74 -1.11
CA MET A 112 -12.13 -22.83 -2.23
C MET A 112 -12.19 -21.35 -1.83
N LEU A 113 -13.00 -21.01 -0.81
CA LEU A 113 -13.03 -19.68 -0.20
C LEU A 113 -11.65 -19.20 0.28
N GLN A 114 -10.74 -20.11 0.65
CA GLN A 114 -9.41 -19.74 1.14
C GLN A 114 -8.40 -19.44 0.03
N ARG A 115 -8.73 -19.70 -1.25
CA ARG A 115 -7.83 -19.39 -2.37
C ARG A 115 -7.52 -17.89 -2.47
N HIS A 116 -8.43 -17.02 -2.01
CA HIS A 116 -8.18 -15.57 -1.87
C HIS A 116 -7.04 -15.28 -0.87
N ASN A 117 -7.12 -15.86 0.33
CA ASN A 117 -6.10 -15.66 1.36
C ASN A 117 -4.75 -16.30 0.95
N GLU A 118 -4.79 -17.45 0.28
CA GLU A 118 -3.60 -18.07 -0.31
C GLU A 118 -2.96 -17.17 -1.39
N ALA A 119 -3.77 -16.55 -2.26
CA ALA A 119 -3.29 -15.60 -3.26
C ALA A 119 -2.59 -14.41 -2.62
N LEU A 120 -3.12 -13.88 -1.50
CA LEU A 120 -2.48 -12.80 -0.74
C LEU A 120 -1.15 -13.23 -0.11
N ALA A 121 -1.04 -14.47 0.38
CA ALA A 121 0.22 -15.00 0.88
C ALA A 121 1.26 -15.17 -0.24
N ALA A 122 0.85 -15.67 -1.41
CA ALA A 122 1.69 -15.75 -2.61
C ALA A 122 2.12 -14.36 -3.10
N TYR A 123 1.20 -13.39 -3.10
CA TYR A 123 1.49 -12.00 -3.44
C TYR A 123 2.54 -11.41 -2.48
N ASN A 124 2.39 -11.63 -1.18
CA ASN A 124 3.35 -11.17 -0.18
C ASN A 124 4.74 -11.81 -0.36
N LEU A 125 4.81 -13.09 -0.75
CA LEU A 125 6.07 -13.74 -1.15
C LEU A 125 6.70 -13.06 -2.38
N GLY A 126 5.89 -12.73 -3.39
CA GLY A 126 6.34 -11.98 -4.56
C GLY A 126 6.94 -10.63 -4.20
N LEU A 127 6.29 -9.87 -3.31
CA LEU A 127 6.81 -8.61 -2.79
C LEU A 127 8.17 -8.77 -2.08
N LEU A 128 8.30 -9.81 -1.26
CA LEU A 128 9.52 -10.06 -0.50
C LEU A 128 10.69 -10.46 -1.39
N HIS A 129 10.47 -11.39 -2.32
CA HIS A 129 11.48 -11.77 -3.30
C HIS A 129 11.87 -10.58 -4.18
N HIS A 130 10.92 -9.72 -4.54
CA HIS A 130 11.18 -8.48 -5.26
C HIS A 130 12.10 -7.53 -4.46
N LEU A 131 11.80 -7.29 -3.18
CA LEU A 131 12.63 -6.46 -2.30
C LEU A 131 14.02 -7.04 -2.06
N LEU A 132 14.14 -8.37 -2.03
CA LEU A 132 15.41 -9.09 -1.92
C LEU A 132 16.22 -9.08 -3.23
N GLY A 133 15.67 -8.56 -4.32
CA GLY A 133 16.31 -8.58 -5.64
C GLY A 133 16.28 -9.94 -6.32
N ASN A 134 15.55 -10.92 -5.77
CA ASN A 134 15.36 -12.23 -6.38
C ASN A 134 14.20 -12.18 -7.38
N ARG A 135 14.52 -11.67 -8.58
CA ARG A 135 13.56 -11.41 -9.65
C ARG A 135 12.83 -12.66 -10.19
N PRO A 136 13.50 -13.77 -10.53
CA PRO A 136 12.81 -14.93 -11.09
C PRO A 136 11.75 -15.48 -10.12
N GLU A 137 12.09 -15.56 -8.83
CA GLU A 137 11.17 -16.03 -7.81
C GLU A 137 10.04 -15.03 -7.55
N ALA A 138 10.32 -13.72 -7.58
CA ALA A 138 9.27 -12.72 -7.47
C ALA A 138 8.23 -12.86 -8.59
N LEU A 139 8.68 -13.03 -9.84
CA LEU A 139 7.79 -13.26 -10.98
C LEU A 139 6.99 -14.55 -10.85
N ASN A 140 7.62 -15.65 -10.40
CA ASN A 140 6.94 -16.93 -10.16
C ASN A 140 5.85 -16.81 -9.07
N TRP A 141 6.13 -16.08 -8.00
CA TRP A 141 5.15 -15.85 -6.93
C TRP A 141 4.02 -14.93 -7.37
N TYR A 142 4.29 -13.90 -8.17
CA TYR A 142 3.24 -13.06 -8.74
C TYR A 142 2.35 -13.83 -9.72
N ASP A 143 2.92 -14.70 -10.56
CA ASP A 143 2.14 -15.61 -11.41
C ASP A 143 1.23 -16.53 -10.59
N THR A 144 1.80 -17.13 -9.54
CA THR A 144 1.04 -17.95 -8.57
C THR A 144 -0.11 -17.16 -7.94
N ALA A 145 0.14 -15.92 -7.52
CA ALA A 145 -0.89 -15.05 -6.95
C ALA A 145 -2.00 -14.72 -7.96
N CYS A 146 -1.66 -14.35 -9.20
CA CYS A 146 -2.63 -14.09 -10.26
C CYS A 146 -3.54 -15.29 -10.52
N ARG A 147 -2.97 -16.50 -10.66
CA ARG A 147 -3.74 -17.74 -10.85
C ARG A 147 -4.72 -17.98 -9.70
N LEU A 148 -4.27 -17.79 -8.45
CA LEU A 148 -5.10 -18.01 -7.27
C LEU A 148 -6.20 -16.94 -7.12
N PHE A 149 -5.92 -15.67 -7.45
CA PHE A 149 -6.96 -14.64 -7.54
C PHE A 149 -8.00 -14.96 -8.60
N GLY A 150 -7.60 -15.53 -9.74
CA GLY A 150 -8.52 -16.05 -10.75
C GLY A 150 -9.49 -17.10 -10.20
N LEU A 151 -8.96 -18.11 -9.50
CA LEU A 151 -9.77 -19.16 -8.85
C LEU A 151 -10.72 -18.58 -7.78
N ALA A 152 -10.22 -17.66 -6.95
CA ALA A 152 -11.03 -16.99 -5.93
C ALA A 152 -12.15 -16.15 -6.55
N ARG A 153 -11.85 -15.43 -7.66
CA ARG A 153 -12.82 -14.65 -8.43
C ARG A 153 -13.93 -15.51 -8.99
N GLU A 154 -13.60 -16.66 -9.58
CA GLU A 154 -14.58 -17.61 -10.11
C GLU A 154 -15.48 -18.15 -9.00
N TYR A 155 -14.87 -18.59 -7.88
CA TYR A 155 -15.60 -19.06 -6.72
C TYR A 155 -16.60 -18.00 -6.22
N TRP A 156 -16.16 -16.76 -6.00
CA TRP A 156 -17.02 -15.66 -5.54
C TRP A 156 -18.11 -15.27 -6.55
N SER A 157 -17.81 -15.34 -7.85
CA SER A 157 -18.81 -15.08 -8.90
C SER A 157 -19.96 -16.09 -8.85
N VAL A 158 -19.66 -17.38 -8.69
CA VAL A 158 -20.67 -18.45 -8.61
C VAL A 158 -21.52 -18.34 -7.33
N HIS A 159 -20.96 -17.79 -6.25
CA HIS A 159 -21.64 -17.64 -4.97
C HIS A 159 -22.35 -16.28 -4.81
N ASN A 160 -22.56 -15.54 -5.91
CA ASN A 160 -23.23 -14.24 -5.92
C ASN A 160 -22.58 -13.21 -4.97
N ARG A 161 -21.24 -13.17 -4.97
CA ARG A 161 -20.40 -12.24 -4.20
C ARG A 161 -19.62 -11.32 -5.15
N PRO A 162 -20.30 -10.37 -5.83
CA PRO A 162 -19.72 -9.60 -6.93
C PRO A 162 -18.64 -8.62 -6.48
N ASP A 163 -18.72 -8.07 -5.27
CA ASP A 163 -17.73 -7.13 -4.75
C ASP A 163 -16.40 -7.83 -4.43
N GLU A 164 -16.49 -9.01 -3.83
CA GLU A 164 -15.37 -9.89 -3.58
C GLU A 164 -14.71 -10.30 -4.92
N ALA A 165 -15.51 -10.76 -5.89
CA ALA A 165 -15.01 -11.10 -7.22
C ALA A 165 -14.35 -9.89 -7.94
N ARG A 166 -14.88 -8.67 -7.75
CA ARG A 166 -14.30 -7.42 -8.27
C ARG A 166 -12.93 -7.16 -7.62
N LYS A 167 -12.82 -7.28 -6.30
CA LYS A 167 -11.55 -7.12 -5.56
C LYS A 167 -10.48 -8.10 -6.07
N CYS A 168 -10.82 -9.37 -6.29
CA CYS A 168 -9.88 -10.33 -6.87
C CYS A 168 -9.39 -9.90 -8.26
N ARG A 169 -10.28 -9.39 -9.11
CA ARG A 169 -9.93 -8.90 -10.45
C ARG A 169 -9.00 -7.69 -10.39
N GLU A 170 -9.24 -6.78 -9.46
CA GLU A 170 -8.39 -5.59 -9.25
C GLU A 170 -7.00 -5.99 -8.78
N LEU A 171 -6.90 -6.93 -7.83
CA LEU A 171 -5.63 -7.47 -7.35
C LEU A 171 -4.88 -8.24 -8.45
N GLU A 172 -5.58 -9.05 -9.25
CA GLU A 172 -5.00 -9.74 -10.40
C GLU A 172 -4.38 -8.75 -11.40
N ARG A 173 -5.08 -7.65 -11.72
CA ARG A 173 -4.58 -6.60 -12.61
C ARG A 173 -3.39 -5.86 -12.03
N TRP A 174 -3.42 -5.55 -10.73
CA TRP A 174 -2.33 -4.93 -10.01
C TRP A 174 -1.07 -5.81 -10.02
N VAL A 175 -1.20 -7.08 -9.62
CA VAL A 175 -0.08 -8.03 -9.61
C VAL A 175 0.46 -8.26 -11.01
N SER A 176 -0.39 -8.34 -12.03
CA SER A 176 0.04 -8.45 -13.43
C SER A 176 0.82 -7.23 -13.91
N ARG A 177 0.47 -6.02 -13.44
CA ARG A 177 1.26 -4.80 -13.70
C ARG A 177 2.62 -4.87 -13.01
N LEU A 178 2.67 -5.24 -11.73
CA LEU A 178 3.93 -5.44 -11.02
C LEU A 178 4.84 -6.45 -11.73
N SER A 179 4.29 -7.58 -12.19
CA SER A 179 5.03 -8.59 -12.96
C SER A 179 5.61 -8.01 -14.25
N ARG A 180 4.82 -7.26 -15.03
CA ARG A 180 5.31 -6.63 -16.27
C ARG A 180 6.38 -5.59 -16.01
N THR A 181 6.20 -4.77 -14.97
CA THR A 181 7.20 -3.78 -14.54
C THR A 181 8.51 -4.44 -14.17
N LEU A 182 8.45 -5.53 -13.40
CA LEU A 182 9.63 -6.27 -12.99
C LEU A 182 10.24 -7.07 -14.16
N ALA A 183 9.44 -7.51 -15.14
CA ALA A 183 9.90 -8.19 -16.34
C ALA A 183 10.59 -7.23 -17.35
N SER A 184 10.40 -5.92 -17.23
CA SER A 184 11.05 -4.93 -18.08
C SER A 184 12.58 -4.88 -17.83
N PRO A 185 13.40 -4.61 -18.86
CA PRO A 185 14.85 -4.41 -18.68
C PRO A 185 15.19 -3.31 -17.68
N ASN A 186 14.34 -2.29 -17.56
CA ASN A 186 14.51 -1.17 -16.64
C ASN A 186 13.97 -1.45 -15.23
N GLY A 187 13.34 -2.62 -15.01
CA GLY A 187 12.69 -3.00 -13.76
C GLY A 187 13.63 -3.23 -12.57
N GLU A 188 14.95 -3.22 -12.78
CA GLU A 188 15.93 -3.50 -11.72
C GLU A 188 16.52 -2.25 -11.06
N ASN A 189 16.45 -1.10 -11.73
CA ASN A 189 17.12 0.14 -11.34
C ASN A 189 16.21 1.14 -10.62
N PHE A 190 15.10 0.68 -10.02
CA PHE A 190 14.28 1.53 -9.16
C PHE A 190 14.79 1.50 -7.71
N SER A 191 14.58 2.61 -7.01
CA SER A 191 14.72 2.71 -5.57
C SER A 191 13.35 2.58 -4.88
N LEU A 192 12.30 3.09 -5.52
CA LEU A 192 10.93 3.08 -4.99
C LEU A 192 9.90 2.70 -6.07
N LEU A 193 8.93 1.86 -5.69
CA LEU A 193 7.72 1.57 -6.47
C LEU A 193 6.50 2.17 -5.77
N ILE A 194 5.73 2.97 -6.50
CA ILE A 194 4.52 3.65 -5.99
C ILE A 194 3.31 3.28 -6.86
N PRO A 195 2.23 2.72 -6.30
CA PRO A 195 0.95 2.59 -6.97
C PRO A 195 0.37 3.98 -7.27
N VAL A 196 0.02 4.21 -8.53
CA VAL A 196 -0.57 5.47 -8.99
C VAL A 196 -2.06 5.22 -9.25
N PRO A 197 -2.98 5.89 -8.54
CA PRO A 197 -4.41 5.81 -8.83
C PRO A 197 -4.67 6.28 -10.26
N THR A 198 -5.54 5.58 -10.98
CA THR A 198 -6.03 6.09 -12.26
C THR A 198 -7.26 6.99 -12.02
N PRO A 199 -7.41 8.09 -12.77
CA PRO A 199 -8.54 9.02 -12.59
C PRO A 199 -9.92 8.37 -12.76
N ASP A 200 -10.01 7.31 -13.55
CA ASP A 200 -11.24 6.58 -13.88
C ASP A 200 -11.61 5.49 -12.85
N GLY A 201 -10.84 5.35 -11.77
CA GLY A 201 -11.04 4.29 -10.78
C GLY A 201 -10.66 2.89 -11.30
N GLY A 202 -9.94 2.82 -12.41
CA GLY A 202 -9.33 1.60 -12.91
C GLY A 202 -8.23 1.04 -12.00
N PRO A 203 -7.60 -0.09 -12.38
CA PRO A 203 -6.48 -0.64 -11.63
C PRO A 203 -5.34 0.40 -11.53
N PRO A 204 -4.61 0.46 -10.41
CA PRO A 204 -3.53 1.44 -10.24
C PRO A 204 -2.37 1.16 -11.20
N LEU A 205 -1.78 2.22 -11.78
CA LEU A 205 -0.54 2.14 -12.56
C LEU A 205 0.64 1.95 -11.60
N VAL A 206 1.81 1.64 -12.14
CA VAL A 206 3.04 1.46 -11.37
C VAL A 206 4.03 2.56 -11.72
N ALA A 207 4.36 3.42 -10.75
CA ALA A 207 5.47 4.34 -10.86
C ALA A 207 6.77 3.71 -10.36
N CYS A 208 7.80 3.73 -11.20
CA CYS A 208 9.17 3.39 -10.85
C CYS A 208 9.96 4.68 -10.62
N VAL A 209 10.47 4.87 -9.41
CA VAL A 209 11.30 6.00 -9.06
C VAL A 209 12.72 5.51 -8.83
N ARG A 210 13.66 6.06 -9.59
CA ARG A 210 15.10 5.93 -9.34
C ARG A 210 15.57 7.20 -8.66
N MET A 211 15.98 7.07 -7.41
CA MET A 211 16.37 8.19 -6.57
C MET A 211 17.78 8.67 -6.97
N GLY A 212 17.89 9.96 -7.28
CA GLY A 212 19.16 10.68 -7.37
C GLY A 212 19.54 11.35 -6.04
N PRO A 213 20.60 12.16 -6.01
CA PRO A 213 20.99 12.95 -4.83
C PRO A 213 19.92 13.96 -4.39
N SER A 214 19.07 14.36 -5.32
CA SER A 214 17.91 15.22 -5.08
C SER A 214 16.70 14.74 -5.88
N TRP A 215 15.51 15.24 -5.57
CA TRP A 215 14.32 15.01 -6.39
C TRP A 215 14.49 15.52 -7.82
N LYS A 216 15.21 16.63 -8.04
CA LYS A 216 15.47 17.15 -9.40
C LYS A 216 16.31 16.20 -10.24
N GLU A 217 17.20 15.44 -9.59
CA GLU A 217 18.08 14.45 -10.22
C GLU A 217 17.49 13.04 -10.21
N SER A 218 16.31 12.88 -9.62
CA SER A 218 15.58 11.60 -9.61
C SER A 218 14.81 11.43 -10.92
N SER A 219 14.70 10.20 -11.39
CA SER A 219 13.91 9.88 -12.59
C SER A 219 12.70 9.05 -12.22
N VAL A 220 11.54 9.43 -12.75
CA VAL A 220 10.28 8.72 -12.57
C VAL A 220 9.78 8.22 -13.92
N SER A 221 9.30 6.98 -13.95
CA SER A 221 8.46 6.49 -15.04
C SER A 221 7.16 5.91 -14.48
N ILE A 222 6.05 6.08 -15.18
CA ILE A 222 4.74 5.52 -14.82
C ILE A 222 4.34 4.57 -15.94
N ASP A 223 4.19 3.28 -15.61
CA ASP A 223 3.94 2.20 -16.59
C ASP A 223 4.92 2.19 -17.78
N GLY A 224 6.17 2.63 -17.53
CA GLY A 224 7.25 2.69 -18.52
C GLY A 224 7.41 4.04 -19.22
N GLU A 225 6.42 4.92 -19.14
CA GLU A 225 6.49 6.26 -19.73
C GLU A 225 7.27 7.21 -18.82
N PRO A 226 8.24 7.99 -19.34
CA PRO A 226 9.05 8.90 -18.52
C PRO A 226 8.29 10.17 -18.12
N TYR A 227 8.46 10.60 -16.87
CA TYR A 227 7.92 11.84 -16.32
C TYR A 227 9.04 12.74 -15.78
N ARG A 228 8.92 14.04 -16.06
CA ARG A 228 9.77 15.10 -15.48
C ARG A 228 9.21 15.50 -14.12
N ILE A 229 10.10 15.67 -13.14
CA ILE A 229 9.75 16.16 -11.79
C ILE A 229 9.94 17.67 -11.76
N LEU A 230 8.84 18.41 -11.56
CA LEU A 230 8.81 19.87 -11.46
C LEU A 230 8.48 20.26 -10.03
N LEU A 231 9.48 20.69 -9.26
CA LEU A 231 9.28 21.10 -7.86
C LEU A 231 8.39 22.35 -7.77
N LEU A 232 7.46 22.35 -6.81
CA LEU A 232 6.60 23.50 -6.56
C LEU A 232 7.38 24.62 -5.84
N PRO A 233 7.09 25.91 -6.08
CA PRO A 233 7.84 27.04 -5.51
C PRO A 233 7.89 27.09 -3.98
N THR A 234 6.84 26.59 -3.34
CA THR A 234 6.67 26.57 -1.87
C THR A 234 7.56 25.52 -1.18
N SER A 235 8.30 24.74 -1.97
CA SER A 235 9.08 23.58 -1.54
C SER A 235 10.50 23.90 -1.06
N GLN A 236 10.80 25.14 -0.64
CA GLN A 236 12.17 25.58 -0.26
C GLN A 236 12.83 24.73 0.85
N ALA A 237 12.11 23.83 1.53
CA ALA A 237 12.63 22.96 2.60
C ALA A 237 12.76 21.44 2.26
N ARG A 238 12.55 20.99 1.01
CA ARG A 238 12.28 19.56 0.72
C ARG A 238 13.32 18.83 -0.15
N GLU A 239 14.61 19.17 0.00
CA GLU A 239 15.73 18.33 -0.47
C GLU A 239 15.91 17.03 0.34
N VAL A 240 15.16 16.86 1.43
CA VAL A 240 15.14 15.60 2.17
C VAL A 240 14.53 14.51 1.28
N LEU A 241 15.40 13.72 0.65
CA LEU A 241 15.01 12.46 0.04
C LEU A 241 14.31 11.64 1.12
N PRO A 242 13.07 11.16 0.89
CA PRO A 242 12.40 10.31 1.86
C PRO A 242 13.28 9.11 2.16
N THR A 243 13.14 8.54 3.34
CA THR A 243 13.74 7.24 3.71
C THR A 243 13.12 6.06 2.93
N GLY A 244 12.54 6.33 1.76
CA GLY A 244 11.96 5.37 0.82
C GLY A 244 10.50 4.98 1.10
N ARG A 245 9.79 5.63 2.03
CA ARG A 245 8.51 5.10 2.54
C ARG A 245 7.32 6.05 2.57
N ASP A 246 7.47 7.29 2.12
CA ASP A 246 6.50 8.32 2.48
C ASP A 246 5.94 9.11 1.30
N CYS A 247 6.37 8.78 0.07
CA CYS A 247 5.87 9.45 -1.12
C CYS A 247 4.73 8.70 -1.79
N GLN A 248 3.76 9.47 -2.26
CA GLN A 248 2.58 9.01 -2.96
C GLN A 248 2.40 9.83 -4.23
N ILE A 249 1.75 9.22 -5.21
CA ILE A 249 1.38 9.89 -6.46
C ILE A 249 -0.13 9.93 -6.56
N PHE A 250 -0.66 11.10 -6.91
CA PHE A 250 -2.09 11.35 -7.03
C PHE A 250 -2.40 12.08 -8.34
N PRO A 251 -3.55 11.81 -8.99
CA PRO A 251 -3.99 12.66 -10.09
C PRO A 251 -4.27 14.09 -9.58
N ILE A 252 -4.15 15.08 -10.47
CA ILE A 252 -4.51 16.46 -10.13
C ILE A 252 -6.04 16.61 -10.21
N PRO A 253 -6.72 17.04 -9.13
CA PRO A 253 -8.15 17.34 -9.19
C PRO A 253 -8.45 18.40 -10.25
N GLU A 254 -9.56 18.26 -10.96
CA GLU A 254 -9.91 19.16 -12.07
C GLU A 254 -9.90 20.63 -11.65
N GLU A 255 -10.53 20.94 -10.52
CA GLU A 255 -10.62 22.28 -9.91
C GLU A 255 -9.24 22.88 -9.54
N ALA A 256 -8.26 22.01 -9.34
CA ALA A 256 -6.91 22.37 -8.92
C ALA A 256 -5.93 22.59 -10.09
N ARG A 257 -6.24 22.07 -11.28
CA ARG A 257 -5.32 22.05 -12.43
C ARG A 257 -4.82 23.44 -12.80
N GLN A 258 -5.72 24.42 -12.91
CA GLN A 258 -5.35 25.80 -13.27
C GLN A 258 -4.45 26.44 -12.22
N ARG A 259 -4.80 26.33 -10.93
CA ARG A 259 -4.05 26.96 -9.83
C ARG A 259 -2.67 26.34 -9.65
N MET A 260 -2.52 25.06 -9.98
CA MET A 260 -1.26 24.32 -9.87
C MET A 260 -0.45 24.35 -11.17
N GLY A 261 -0.99 24.90 -12.26
CA GLY A 261 -0.35 24.88 -13.57
C GLY A 261 -0.16 23.46 -14.14
N GLY A 262 -1.06 22.53 -13.80
CA GLY A 262 -1.02 21.11 -14.18
C GLY A 262 -2.02 20.75 -15.29
N GLY A 263 -1.68 19.75 -16.10
CA GLY A 263 -2.55 19.19 -17.15
C GLY A 263 -3.27 17.90 -16.74
N GLU A 264 -4.08 17.34 -17.65
CA GLU A 264 -4.87 16.12 -17.38
C GLU A 264 -4.02 14.86 -17.18
N ARG A 265 -2.86 14.82 -17.82
CA ARG A 265 -1.90 13.71 -17.73
C ARG A 265 -0.82 13.94 -16.68
N ASP A 266 -0.87 15.08 -15.99
CA ASP A 266 0.07 15.37 -14.93
C ASP A 266 -0.40 14.73 -13.62
N TYR A 267 0.56 14.34 -12.78
CA TYR A 267 0.31 13.84 -11.44
C TYR A 267 0.99 14.72 -10.40
N LEU A 268 0.52 14.62 -9.18
CA LEU A 268 1.16 15.20 -8.01
C LEU A 268 2.05 14.15 -7.38
N LEU A 269 3.27 14.54 -7.07
CA LEU A 269 4.11 13.82 -6.13
C LEU A 269 3.96 14.49 -4.76
N CYS A 270 3.46 13.72 -3.80
CA CYS A 270 3.12 14.17 -2.46
C CYS A 270 3.96 13.41 -1.42
N GLY A 271 4.25 14.07 -0.31
CA GLY A 271 4.99 13.48 0.81
C GLY A 271 4.33 13.79 2.15
N PRO A 272 4.82 13.22 3.25
CA PRO A 272 4.20 13.28 4.59
C PRO A 272 4.54 14.62 5.28
N PHE A 273 4.55 15.70 4.52
CA PHE A 273 4.97 17.01 5.01
C PHE A 273 3.79 17.72 5.67
N PRO A 274 4.05 18.54 6.71
CA PRO A 274 3.02 19.37 7.33
C PRO A 274 2.20 20.13 6.29
N PRO A 275 0.87 20.32 6.51
CA PRO A 275 0.03 21.07 5.60
C PRO A 275 0.61 22.46 5.35
N ASP A 276 0.72 22.84 4.09
CA ASP A 276 1.27 24.12 3.68
C ASP A 276 0.12 25.05 3.22
N PRO A 277 -0.19 26.12 3.97
CA PRO A 277 -1.30 27.02 3.66
C PRO A 277 -1.20 27.69 2.28
N SER A 278 0.00 27.72 1.68
CA SER A 278 0.21 28.27 0.34
C SER A 278 -0.23 27.32 -0.79
N LEU A 279 -0.39 26.03 -0.49
CA LEU A 279 -0.92 25.04 -1.43
C LEU A 279 -2.45 25.07 -1.42
N PRO A 280 -3.10 24.98 -2.59
CA PRO A 280 -4.56 25.04 -2.68
C PRO A 280 -5.26 23.85 -2.00
N TYR A 281 -4.59 22.71 -1.87
CA TYR A 281 -5.12 21.51 -1.24
C TYR A 281 -4.01 20.63 -0.65
N LEU A 282 -4.42 19.80 0.30
CA LEU A 282 -3.70 18.61 0.76
C LEU A 282 -4.52 17.37 0.39
N ILE A 283 -3.87 16.21 0.33
CA ILE A 283 -4.55 14.94 0.18
C ILE A 283 -4.69 14.33 1.57
N VAL A 284 -5.91 13.97 1.95
CA VAL A 284 -6.21 13.27 3.19
C VAL A 284 -6.59 11.84 2.85
N GLU A 285 -5.95 10.88 3.50
CA GLU A 285 -6.31 9.47 3.42
C GLU A 285 -7.31 9.16 4.55
N THR A 286 -8.49 8.67 4.19
CA THR A 286 -9.56 8.25 5.12
C THR A 286 -9.83 6.75 4.97
N PRO A 287 -10.49 6.10 5.95
CA PRO A 287 -10.94 4.72 5.79
C PRO A 287 -11.83 4.49 4.56
N GLU A 288 -12.57 5.52 4.13
CA GLU A 288 -13.50 5.49 3.00
C GLU A 288 -12.82 5.77 1.65
N GLY A 289 -11.65 6.41 1.65
CA GLY A 289 -10.88 6.72 0.45
C GLY A 289 -9.98 7.96 0.57
N ASP A 290 -9.24 8.26 -0.49
CA ASP A 290 -8.43 9.47 -0.57
C ASP A 290 -9.34 10.69 -0.88
N GLU A 291 -9.25 11.75 -0.08
CA GLU A 291 -9.98 13.01 -0.24
C GLU A 291 -9.02 14.17 -0.56
N TYR A 292 -9.41 15.03 -1.49
CA TYR A 292 -8.69 16.28 -1.77
C TYR A 292 -9.32 17.40 -0.95
N VAL A 293 -8.60 17.88 0.05
CA VAL A 293 -9.11 18.84 1.03
C VAL A 293 -8.45 20.19 0.80
N PRO A 294 -9.21 21.30 0.63
CA PRO A 294 -8.63 22.63 0.59
C PRO A 294 -7.83 22.90 1.86
N THR A 295 -6.58 23.36 1.75
CA THR A 295 -5.69 23.46 2.92
C THR A 295 -6.23 24.36 4.02
N ALA A 296 -6.95 25.42 3.66
CA ALA A 296 -7.61 26.31 4.61
C ALA A 296 -8.73 25.64 5.43
N LYS A 297 -9.24 24.49 4.99
CA LYS A 297 -10.32 23.75 5.63
C LYS A 297 -9.84 22.54 6.45
N PHE A 298 -8.54 22.33 6.54
CA PHE A 298 -7.95 21.30 7.39
C PHE A 298 -7.50 21.89 8.72
N GLN A 299 -8.03 21.35 9.81
CA GLN A 299 -7.67 21.75 11.16
C GLN A 299 -7.33 20.51 11.99
N ARG A 300 -6.16 20.51 12.63
CA ARG A 300 -5.77 19.48 13.60
C ARG A 300 -5.51 20.17 14.93
N ASP A 301 -6.26 19.78 15.94
CA ASP A 301 -6.08 20.33 17.29
C ASP A 301 -4.89 19.66 18.02
N PRO A 302 -4.43 20.22 19.16
CA PRO A 302 -3.35 19.64 19.95
C PRO A 302 -3.65 18.26 20.54
N SER A 303 -4.92 17.87 20.64
CA SER A 303 -5.36 16.54 21.07
C SER A 303 -5.30 15.51 19.94
N GLY A 304 -5.01 15.96 18.72
CA GLY A 304 -4.93 15.14 17.52
C GLY A 304 -6.25 15.00 16.78
N ARG A 305 -7.35 15.63 17.23
CA ARG A 305 -8.63 15.62 16.53
C ARG A 305 -8.51 16.39 15.23
N VAL A 306 -8.97 15.78 14.14
CA VAL A 306 -8.94 16.38 12.80
C VAL A 306 -10.34 16.77 12.37
N GLU A 307 -10.48 18.02 11.93
CA GLU A 307 -11.68 18.55 11.29
C GLU A 307 -11.36 18.92 9.84
N ILE A 308 -12.22 18.45 8.95
CA ILE A 308 -12.13 18.62 7.50
C ILE A 308 -13.40 19.29 7.06
N GLU A 309 -13.32 20.48 6.47
CA GLU A 309 -14.49 21.22 5.98
C GLU A 309 -15.60 21.43 7.04
N GLY A 310 -15.22 21.53 8.33
CA GLY A 310 -16.16 21.70 9.43
C GLY A 310 -16.88 20.41 9.88
N ARG A 311 -16.47 19.23 9.38
CA ARG A 311 -16.88 17.93 9.93
C ARG A 311 -15.71 17.22 10.61
N ALA A 312 -16.00 16.52 11.69
CA ALA A 312 -15.05 15.58 12.28
C ALA A 312 -14.81 14.43 11.30
N ALA A 313 -13.54 14.11 11.05
CA ALA A 313 -13.16 13.06 10.12
C ALA A 313 -12.05 12.18 10.72
N THR A 314 -12.15 10.87 10.48
CA THR A 314 -11.10 9.94 10.83
C THR A 314 -10.03 9.98 9.74
N VAL A 315 -8.88 10.56 10.05
CA VAL A 315 -7.75 10.67 9.13
C VAL A 315 -6.72 9.60 9.43
N ILE A 316 -6.42 8.78 8.44
CA ILE A 316 -5.38 7.72 8.53
C ILE A 316 -4.04 8.16 7.95
N GLY A 317 -4.01 9.26 7.18
CA GLY A 317 -2.79 9.89 6.68
C GLY A 317 -3.09 11.22 5.99
N PHE A 318 -2.08 12.07 5.81
CA PHE A 318 -2.18 13.24 4.95
C PHE A 318 -0.89 13.45 4.17
N TYR A 319 -1.02 13.95 2.94
CA TYR A 319 0.09 14.18 2.04
C TYR A 319 -0.01 15.59 1.45
N SER A 320 1.10 16.31 1.55
CA SER A 320 1.24 17.63 0.94
C SER A 320 1.94 17.49 -0.41
N PRO A 321 1.38 18.07 -1.49
CA PRO A 321 2.07 18.17 -2.78
C PRO A 321 3.43 18.86 -2.62
N PHE A 322 4.43 18.41 -3.38
CA PHE A 322 5.73 19.08 -3.45
C PHE A 322 6.33 19.10 -4.86
N ALA A 323 5.86 18.23 -5.75
CA ALA A 323 6.24 18.29 -7.16
C ALA A 323 5.07 17.91 -8.07
N LEU A 324 5.13 18.40 -9.32
CA LEU A 324 4.33 17.93 -10.42
C LEU A 324 5.15 16.94 -11.24
N LEU A 325 4.52 15.82 -11.58
CA LEU A 325 5.03 14.85 -12.54
C LEU A 325 4.35 15.13 -13.88
N ARG A 326 5.14 15.56 -14.86
CA ARG A 326 4.66 15.85 -16.22
C ARG A 326 5.24 14.85 -17.21
N PRO A 327 4.45 14.30 -18.14
CA PRO A 327 5.00 13.45 -19.21
C PRO A 327 6.17 14.16 -19.91
N ALA A 328 7.27 13.44 -20.14
CA ALA A 328 8.46 14.02 -20.77
C ALA A 328 8.30 14.26 -22.29
N SER A 329 7.20 13.76 -22.87
CA SER A 329 6.78 13.83 -24.28
C SER A 329 6.03 15.11 -24.61
#